data_AF-A0A252CR83-F1
#
_entry.id   AF-A0A252CR83-F1
#
_cell.length_a   1.000
_cell.length_b   1.000
_cell.length_c   1.000
_cell.angle_alpha   90.00
_cell.angle_beta   90.00
_cell.angle_gamma   90.00
#
_symmetry.space_group_name_H-M   'P 1'
#
loop_
_entity.id
_entity.type
_entity.pdbx_description
1 polymer ?
#
loop_
_entity_poly.entity_id
_entity_poly.type
_entity_poly.pdbx_seq_one_letter_code
_entity_poly.pdbx_strand_id
1 'polypeptide(L)'
;MLDILIASAIATKPVEPNWVMFGKSNLITYYMDTNSIRGRGKYRTITLYHQSEIDGDSKESVAYIECSPKKFTTLTSHDIRELNRSELTSPKPDTVGKTLVDKVCGMIKK
;
A
#
# COMPACT_ATOMS: atom_id res chain seq x y z
N MET A 1 -20.76 17.11 39.01
CA MET A 1 -19.84 16.20 38.32
C MET A 1 -19.76 16.69 36.90
N LEU A 2 -18.62 17.24 36.44
CA LEU A 2 -18.50 17.72 35.06
C LEU A 2 -18.27 16.50 34.16
N ASP A 3 -19.25 16.16 33.34
CA ASP A 3 -19.12 15.19 32.27
C ASP A 3 -18.20 15.77 31.18
N ILE A 4 -16.92 15.41 31.25
CA ILE A 4 -15.99 15.67 30.16
C ILE A 4 -16.23 14.60 29.09
N LEU A 5 -16.93 15.00 28.02
CA LEU A 5 -16.92 14.31 26.73
C LEU A 5 -15.48 14.32 26.21
N ILE A 6 -14.73 13.26 26.51
CA ILE A 6 -13.47 12.98 25.82
C ILE A 6 -13.87 12.52 24.41
N ALA A 7 -13.97 13.48 23.49
CA ALA A 7 -13.87 13.18 22.08
C ALA A 7 -12.45 12.65 21.85
N SER A 8 -12.32 11.33 21.72
CA SER A 8 -11.07 10.70 21.32
C SER A 8 -10.69 11.24 19.94
N ALA A 9 -9.77 12.20 19.91
CA ALA A 9 -9.09 12.58 18.69
C ALA A 9 -8.29 11.36 18.24
N ILE A 10 -8.81 10.64 17.24
CA ILE A 10 -8.08 9.58 16.56
C ILE A 10 -6.95 10.27 15.83
N ALA A 11 -5.72 10.06 16.29
CA ALA A 11 -4.51 10.58 15.67
C ALA A 11 -4.35 9.90 14.30
N THR A 12 -5.00 10.45 13.28
CA THR A 12 -4.75 10.10 11.90
C THR A 12 -3.30 10.49 11.61
N LYS A 13 -2.46 9.50 11.27
CA LYS A 13 -1.12 9.82 10.79
C LYS A 13 -1.27 10.74 9.57
N PRO A 14 -0.61 11.92 9.56
CA PRO A 14 -0.72 12.85 8.44
C PRO A 14 -0.22 12.16 7.17
N VAL A 15 -0.99 12.30 6.07
CA VAL A 15 -0.56 11.83 4.75
C VAL A 15 0.71 12.60 4.39
N GLU A 16 1.84 11.90 4.31
CA GLU A 16 3.11 12.52 3.96
C GLU A 16 3.07 13.02 2.50
N PRO A 17 3.79 14.10 2.16
CA PRO A 17 3.73 14.71 0.82
C PRO A 17 4.17 13.77 -0.32
N ASN A 18 4.87 12.68 0.00
CA ASN A 18 5.35 11.70 -0.98
C ASN A 18 4.35 10.55 -1.21
N TRP A 19 3.23 10.54 -0.50
CA TRP A 19 2.23 9.50 -0.60
C TRP A 19 1.23 9.84 -1.70
N VAL A 20 1.22 9.00 -2.72
CA VAL A 20 0.36 9.16 -3.89
C VAL A 20 -0.81 8.19 -3.79
N MET A 21 -2.03 8.71 -3.83
CA MET A 21 -3.22 7.87 -3.91
C MET A 21 -3.21 7.06 -5.22
N PHE A 22 -3.44 5.75 -5.12
CA PHE A 22 -3.52 4.86 -6.29
C PHE A 22 -4.83 4.08 -6.39
N GLY A 23 -5.64 4.06 -5.34
CA GLY A 23 -6.95 3.44 -5.39
C GLY A 23 -7.82 3.79 -4.18
N LYS A 24 -9.12 3.52 -4.32
CA LYS A 24 -10.10 3.55 -3.24
C LYS A 24 -11.04 2.36 -3.43
N SER A 25 -11.38 1.68 -2.34
CA SER A 25 -12.36 0.60 -2.31
C SER A 25 -13.31 0.85 -1.17
N ASN A 26 -14.59 1.13 -1.44
CA ASN A 26 -15.63 1.51 -0.48
C ASN A 26 -15.16 2.51 0.59
N LEU A 27 -14.59 2.00 1.68
CA LEU A 27 -14.20 2.72 2.90
C LEU A 27 -12.69 2.64 3.20
N ILE A 28 -11.87 2.21 2.23
CA ILE A 28 -10.42 2.18 2.33
C ILE A 28 -9.81 2.98 1.19
N THR A 29 -8.96 3.93 1.55
CA THR A 29 -8.15 4.69 0.60
C THR A 29 -6.72 4.17 0.61
N TYR A 30 -6.19 3.91 -0.59
CA TYR A 30 -4.91 3.26 -0.82
C TYR A 30 -3.89 4.27 -1.36
N TYR A 31 -2.78 4.39 -0.64
CA TYR A 31 -1.66 5.27 -0.96
C TYR A 31 -0.37 4.46 -1.14
N MET A 32 0.51 4.95 -1.98
CA MET A 32 1.85 4.40 -2.18
C MET A 32 2.88 5.50 -1.93
N ASP A 33 3.97 5.17 -1.23
CA ASP A 33 5.10 6.09 -1.11
C ASP A 33 6.00 5.92 -2.33
N THR A 34 6.00 6.90 -3.24
CA THR A 34 6.82 6.83 -4.47
C THR A 34 8.31 6.90 -4.18
N ASN A 35 8.73 7.48 -3.06
CA ASN A 35 10.13 7.54 -2.64
C ASN A 35 10.61 6.23 -2.03
N SER A 36 9.69 5.33 -1.63
CA SER A 36 10.00 3.99 -1.12
C SER A 36 10.26 2.96 -2.22
N ILE A 37 10.11 3.34 -3.50
CA ILE A 37 10.35 2.42 -4.61
C ILE A 37 11.82 2.01 -4.59
N ARG A 38 12.08 0.72 -4.37
CA ARG A 38 13.40 0.09 -4.44
C ARG A 38 13.33 -1.08 -5.40
N GLY A 39 14.48 -1.48 -5.95
CA GLY A 39 14.53 -2.59 -6.90
C GLY A 39 15.85 -3.33 -6.86
N ARG A 40 15.77 -4.66 -6.93
CA ARG A 40 16.92 -5.53 -7.19
C ARG A 40 16.51 -6.56 -8.25
N GLY A 41 17.21 -6.57 -9.38
CA GLY A 41 16.87 -7.43 -10.52
C GLY A 41 15.47 -7.11 -11.08
N LYS A 42 14.65 -8.15 -11.26
CA LYS A 42 13.30 -8.07 -11.85
C LYS A 42 12.20 -7.63 -10.87
N TYR A 43 12.50 -7.58 -9.57
CA TYR A 43 11.55 -7.22 -8.53
C TYR A 43 11.67 -5.78 -8.07
N ARG A 44 10.55 -5.22 -7.65
CA ARG A 44 10.41 -3.87 -7.11
C ARG A 44 9.63 -3.94 -5.82
N THR A 45 10.09 -3.21 -4.82
CA THR A 45 9.38 -3.08 -3.55
C THR A 45 8.87 -1.66 -3.41
N ILE A 46 7.68 -1.52 -2.85
CA ILE A 46 7.09 -0.21 -2.55
C ILE A 46 6.30 -0.31 -1.25
N THR A 47 6.41 0.70 -0.40
CA THR A 47 5.59 0.85 0.80
C THR A 47 4.21 1.36 0.42
N LEU A 48 3.19 0.66 0.91
CA LEU A 48 1.80 1.00 0.76
C LEU A 48 1.23 1.41 2.11
N TYR A 49 0.29 2.34 2.07
CA TYR A 49 -0.48 2.79 3.21
C TYR A 49 -1.96 2.67 2.90
N HIS A 50 -2.70 2.03 3.80
CA HIS A 50 -4.14 1.83 3.70
C HIS A 50 -4.79 2.62 4.82
N GLN A 51 -5.72 3.50 4.49
CA GLN A 51 -6.46 4.29 5.47
C GLN A 51 -7.93 3.91 5.44
N SER A 52 -8.44 3.43 6.57
CA SER A 52 -9.86 3.21 6.77
C SER A 52 -10.58 4.53 7.02
N GLU A 53 -11.66 4.77 6.28
CA GLU A 53 -12.50 5.96 6.40
C GLU A 53 -13.52 5.84 7.55
N ILE A 54 -13.66 4.66 8.17
CA ILE A 54 -14.64 4.40 9.24
C ILE A 54 -14.08 4.76 10.61
N ASP A 55 -12.91 4.21 10.93
CA ASP A 55 -12.27 4.28 12.24
C ASP A 55 -10.97 5.10 12.20
N GLY A 56 -10.59 5.61 11.03
CA GLY A 56 -9.32 6.32 10.84
C GLY A 56 -8.10 5.41 11.00
N ASP A 57 -8.28 4.09 11.12
CA ASP A 57 -7.18 3.15 11.29
C ASP A 57 -6.32 3.14 10.03
N SER A 58 -5.03 2.93 10.24
CA SER A 58 -4.05 2.96 9.18
C SER A 58 -3.09 1.80 9.24
N LYS A 59 -2.88 1.16 8.10
CA LYS A 59 -1.99 0.01 7.98
C LYS A 59 -0.93 0.27 6.93
N GLU A 60 0.31 0.06 7.32
CA GLU A 60 1.45 0.05 6.41
C GLU A 60 1.72 -1.39 5.96
N SER A 61 2.06 -1.56 4.68
CA SER A 61 2.44 -2.84 4.10
C SER A 61 3.48 -2.64 3.01
N VAL A 62 4.22 -3.68 2.63
CA VAL A 62 5.19 -3.62 1.54
C VAL A 62 4.68 -4.48 0.39
N ALA A 63 4.59 -3.91 -0.81
CA ALA A 63 4.27 -4.65 -2.01
C ALA A 63 5.54 -5.03 -2.77
N TYR A 64 5.60 -6.29 -3.21
CA TYR A 64 6.60 -6.81 -4.13
C TYR A 64 5.96 -6.94 -5.50
N ILE A 65 6.55 -6.29 -6.50
CA ILE A 65 6.02 -6.15 -7.84
C ILE A 65 7.07 -6.65 -8.84
N GLU A 66 6.67 -7.55 -9.71
CA GLU A 66 7.40 -7.92 -10.92
C GLU A 66 6.70 -7.25 -12.10
N CYS A 67 7.44 -6.52 -12.94
CA CYS A 67 6.85 -5.80 -14.07
C CYS A 67 6.78 -6.62 -15.35
N SER A 68 7.47 -7.76 -15.40
CA SER A 68 7.52 -8.64 -16.56
C SER A 68 7.86 -10.07 -16.08
N PRO A 69 6.84 -10.90 -15.79
CA PRO A 69 5.40 -10.66 -15.92
C PRO A 69 4.83 -9.72 -14.86
N LYS A 70 3.73 -8.99 -15.16
CA LYS A 70 3.00 -8.11 -14.22
C LYS A 70 2.38 -8.90 -13.07
N LYS A 71 3.13 -9.13 -12.01
CA LYS A 71 2.71 -9.87 -10.81
C LYS A 71 2.99 -9.06 -9.56
N PHE A 72 2.23 -9.31 -8.49
CA PHE A 72 2.50 -8.69 -7.20
C PHE A 72 2.09 -9.56 -6.01
N THR A 73 2.64 -9.22 -4.86
CA THR A 73 2.18 -9.69 -3.55
C THR A 73 2.34 -8.54 -2.55
N THR A 74 1.50 -8.52 -1.52
CA THR A 74 1.55 -7.53 -0.43
C THR A 74 1.86 -8.25 0.86
N LEU A 75 2.88 -7.79 1.57
CA LEU A 75 3.27 -8.31 2.87
C LEU A 75 2.98 -7.27 3.93
N THR A 76 2.32 -7.71 5.00
CA THR A 76 2.24 -6.88 6.20
C THR A 76 3.56 -6.98 6.96
N SER A 77 3.81 -6.05 7.89
CA SER A 77 5.02 -6.00 8.71
C SER A 77 5.32 -7.31 9.47
N HIS A 78 4.34 -8.20 9.64
CA HIS A 78 4.52 -9.53 10.24
C HIS A 78 5.12 -10.57 9.28
N ASP A 79 5.03 -10.36 7.96
CA ASP A 79 5.30 -11.39 6.95
C ASP A 79 6.62 -11.16 6.17
N ILE A 80 7.39 -10.13 6.51
CA ILE A 80 8.64 -9.79 5.80
C ILE A 80 9.67 -10.95 5.85
N ARG A 81 9.64 -11.77 6.91
CA ARG A 81 10.45 -12.99 7.04
C ARG A 81 9.96 -14.16 6.18
N GLU A 82 8.72 -14.11 5.70
CA GLU A 82 8.09 -15.17 4.89
C GLU A 82 8.17 -14.92 3.39
N LEU A 83 8.94 -13.92 2.94
CA LEU A 83 9.11 -13.58 1.53
C LEU A 83 9.44 -14.77 0.62
N ASN A 84 10.21 -15.73 1.14
CA ASN A 84 10.59 -16.94 0.41
C ASN A 84 9.41 -17.89 0.16
N ARG A 85 8.25 -17.65 0.78
CA ARG A 85 7.04 -18.48 0.69
C ARG A 85 5.83 -17.76 0.08
N SER A 86 5.83 -16.43 0.00
CA SER A 86 4.71 -15.68 -0.57
C SER A 86 4.74 -15.73 -2.10
N GLU A 87 3.87 -16.54 -2.71
CA GLU A 87 3.75 -16.64 -4.16
C GLU A 87 3.28 -15.31 -4.78
N LEU A 88 4.00 -14.83 -5.80
CA LEU A 88 3.59 -13.67 -6.59
C LEU A 88 2.35 -14.00 -7.42
N THR A 89 1.27 -13.26 -7.21
CA THR A 89 0.00 -13.48 -7.90
C THR A 89 -0.21 -12.43 -8.99
N SER A 90 -0.90 -12.83 -10.07
CA SER A 90 -1.34 -11.87 -11.08
C SER A 90 -2.54 -11.08 -10.53
N PRO A 91 -2.52 -9.74 -10.56
CA PRO A 91 -3.68 -8.96 -10.14
C PRO A 91 -4.86 -9.28 -11.05
N LYS A 92 -6.04 -9.49 -10.45
CA LYS A 92 -7.28 -9.58 -11.23
C LYS A 92 -7.52 -8.25 -11.98
N PRO A 93 -8.12 -8.29 -13.18
CA PRO A 93 -8.57 -7.08 -13.86
C PRO A 93 -9.46 -6.25 -12.93
N ASP A 94 -9.36 -4.93 -13.07
CA ASP A 94 -10.17 -3.95 -12.32
C ASP A 94 -10.00 -3.97 -10.80
N THR A 95 -8.86 -4.46 -10.32
CA THR A 95 -8.48 -4.37 -8.90
C THR A 95 -7.51 -3.22 -8.63
N VAL A 96 -7.56 -2.73 -7.39
CA VAL A 96 -6.55 -1.78 -6.85
C VAL A 96 -5.13 -2.32 -7.02
N GLY A 97 -4.94 -3.65 -6.95
CA GLY A 97 -3.66 -4.31 -7.23
C GLY A 97 -3.18 -4.15 -8.67
N LYS A 98 -4.08 -4.21 -9.67
CA LYS A 98 -3.73 -3.93 -11.07
C LYS A 98 -3.29 -2.48 -11.24
N THR A 99 -4.03 -1.53 -10.67
CA THR A 99 -3.68 -0.10 -10.73
C THR A 99 -2.32 0.18 -10.10
N LEU A 100 -2.02 -0.47 -8.98
CA LEU A 100 -0.70 -0.40 -8.33
C LEU A 100 0.41 -0.88 -9.28
N VAL A 101 0.28 -2.09 -9.83
CA VAL A 101 1.29 -2.68 -10.72
C VAL A 101 1.48 -1.82 -11.96
N ASP A 102 0.39 -1.36 -12.59
CA ASP A 102 0.44 -0.49 -13.76
C ASP A 102 1.15 0.84 -13.45
N LYS A 103 0.84 1.49 -12.31
CA LYS A 103 1.51 2.73 -11.89
C LYS A 103 3.00 2.51 -11.61
N VAL A 104 3.35 1.53 -10.80
CA VAL A 104 4.76 1.27 -10.41
C VAL A 104 5.59 0.91 -11.64
N CYS A 105 5.11 -0.01 -12.47
CA CYS A 105 5.81 -0.40 -13.68
C CYS A 105 5.87 0.72 -14.74
N GLY A 106 4.91 1.64 -14.75
CA GLY A 106 4.97 2.85 -15.56
C GLY A 106 6.05 3.85 -15.10
N MET A 107 6.23 4.01 -13.78
CA MET A 107 7.24 4.92 -13.21
C MET A 107 8.68 4.46 -13.46
N ILE A 108 8.93 3.16 -13.65
CA ILE A 108 10.26 2.58 -13.86
C ILE A 108 10.74 2.71 -15.31
N LYS A 109 9.85 3.00 -16.27
CA LYS A 109 10.18 3.13 -17.70
C LYS A 109 10.70 4.53 -18.10
N LYS A 110 11.12 5.36 -17.13
CA LYS A 110 11.68 6.70 -17.36
C LYS A 110 13.20 6.70 -17.23
#